data_AF-A0A7Y5W6I0-F1
#
_entry.id   AF-A0A7Y5W6I0-F1
#
_cell.length_a   1.000
_cell.length_b   1.000
_cell.length_c   1.000
_cell.angle_alpha   90.00
_cell.angle_beta   90.00
_cell.angle_gamma   90.00
#
_symmetry.space_group_name_H-M   'P 1'
#
loop_
_entity.id
_entity.type
_entity.pdbx_description
1 polymer ?
#
loop_
_entity_poly.entity_id
_entity_poly.type
_entity_poly.pdbx_seq_one_letter_code
_entity_poly.pdbx_strand_id
1 'polypeptide(L)'
;MNLQNPCPCALDSLQSVATAREVRHGLRLENVLRDSLRPLSDSIELAFLFGSTARNRQTQESDMDLFIVGGATLKSLSGPLRQAEKVLGRRISPAIYTRDSFRRRYQSGDPFLLDVYRREKIPVIQKSRESSQKELEDELRALVAECLDPAV
;
A
#
# COMPACT_ATOMS: atom_id res chain seq x y z
N MET A 1 16.75 -12.77 36.46
CA MET A 1 15.40 -12.30 36.09
C MET A 1 15.27 -12.46 34.58
N ASN A 2 14.23 -13.19 34.17
CA ASN A 2 14.04 -13.77 32.84
C ASN A 2 13.51 -12.68 31.88
N LEU A 3 14.17 -12.44 30.75
CA LEU A 3 13.73 -11.50 29.73
C LEU A 3 12.62 -12.15 28.89
N GLN A 4 11.40 -12.11 29.43
CA GLN A 4 10.21 -12.58 28.74
C GLN A 4 9.65 -11.48 27.82
N ASN A 5 9.64 -11.81 26.53
CA ASN A 5 8.78 -11.28 25.47
C ASN A 5 8.73 -9.76 25.32
N PRO A 6 9.55 -9.16 24.43
CA PRO A 6 9.24 -7.84 23.93
C PRO A 6 7.91 -7.89 23.17
N CYS A 7 6.96 -7.05 23.56
CA CYS A 7 5.70 -6.90 22.87
C CYS A 7 5.95 -6.66 21.37
N PRO A 8 5.22 -7.32 20.44
CA PRO A 8 5.44 -7.19 19.00
C PRO A 8 5.22 -5.75 18.47
N CYS A 9 4.66 -4.84 19.28
CA CYS A 9 4.50 -3.43 18.95
C CYS A 9 5.74 -2.55 19.17
N ALA A 10 6.78 -3.04 19.85
CA ALA A 10 7.98 -2.25 20.17
C ALA A 10 9.14 -2.43 19.17
N LEU A 11 9.06 -3.43 18.30
CA LEU A 11 10.13 -3.81 17.37
C LEU A 11 10.01 -3.13 16.00
N ASP A 12 8.91 -2.42 15.74
CA ASP A 12 8.66 -1.69 14.47
C ASP A 12 9.52 -0.41 14.32
N SER A 13 10.10 0.10 15.42
CA SER A 13 10.84 1.37 15.38
C SER A 13 12.23 1.26 14.74
N LEU A 14 12.82 0.06 14.67
CA LEU A 14 14.23 -0.12 14.30
C LEU A 14 14.49 -0.53 12.84
N GLN A 15 13.47 -0.75 12.01
CA GLN A 15 13.67 -0.94 10.56
C GLN A 15 13.71 0.38 9.75
N SER A 16 13.64 1.53 10.43
CA SER A 16 13.48 2.85 9.80
C SER A 16 14.74 3.41 9.11
N VAL A 17 15.91 2.77 9.25
CA VAL A 17 17.18 3.35 8.83
C VAL A 17 17.66 2.91 7.44
N ALA A 18 17.01 1.92 6.80
CA ALA A 18 17.56 1.29 5.60
C ALA A 18 16.96 1.75 4.25
N THR A 19 15.90 2.56 4.23
CA THR A 19 15.30 3.01 2.97
C THR A 19 14.88 4.47 3.07
N ALA A 20 15.77 5.38 2.65
CA ALA A 20 15.44 6.79 2.47
C ALA A 20 14.38 6.94 1.38
N ARG A 21 13.10 6.87 1.76
CA ARG A 21 11.94 7.23 0.94
C ARG A 21 11.14 8.23 1.75
N GLU A 22 11.18 9.47 1.28
CA GLU A 22 10.52 10.70 1.76
C GLU A 22 10.13 10.80 3.23
N VAL A 23 10.87 11.65 3.93
CA VAL A 23 10.58 12.09 5.30
C VAL A 23 10.00 13.51 5.21
N ARG A 24 8.69 13.67 5.39
CA ARG A 24 8.10 15.00 5.68
C ARG A 24 8.06 15.17 7.19
N HIS A 25 8.79 16.14 7.75
CA HIS A 25 8.85 16.41 9.19
C HIS A 25 9.26 15.22 10.10
N GLY A 26 10.07 14.27 9.61
CA GLY A 26 10.45 13.09 10.39
C GLY A 26 9.48 11.90 10.26
N LEU A 27 8.34 12.08 9.59
CA LEU A 27 7.31 11.05 9.39
C LEU A 27 7.44 10.41 8.01
N ARG A 28 7.49 9.07 8.01
CA ARG A 28 7.44 8.27 6.78
C ARG A 28 6.00 8.25 6.26
N LEU A 29 5.83 8.48 4.97
CA LEU A 29 4.54 8.60 4.29
C LEU A 29 3.65 7.35 4.48
N GLU A 30 4.28 6.20 4.32
CA GLU A 30 3.71 4.88 4.51
C GLU A 30 3.18 4.67 5.94
N ASN A 31 3.80 5.29 6.96
CA ASN A 31 3.37 5.14 8.34
C ASN A 31 2.08 5.92 8.59
N VAL A 32 1.98 7.16 8.10
CA VAL A 32 0.77 7.98 8.23
C VAL A 32 -0.43 7.30 7.57
N LEU A 33 -0.23 6.73 6.38
CA LEU A 33 -1.26 5.97 5.68
C LEU A 33 -1.59 4.68 6.40
N ARG A 34 -0.59 3.93 6.87
CA ARG A 34 -0.79 2.69 7.62
C ARG A 34 -1.59 2.92 8.89
N ASP A 35 -1.26 3.94 9.67
CA ASP A 35 -1.99 4.30 10.89
C ASP A 35 -3.44 4.70 10.59
N SER A 36 -3.64 5.46 9.50
CA SER A 36 -4.99 5.87 9.08
C SER A 36 -5.82 4.68 8.62
N LEU A 37 -5.21 3.73 7.91
CA LEU A 37 -5.88 2.56 7.33
C LEU A 37 -5.95 1.37 8.28
N ARG A 38 -5.24 1.39 9.41
CA ARG A 38 -5.25 0.37 10.46
C ARG A 38 -6.65 -0.09 10.90
N PRO A 39 -7.67 0.77 11.13
CA PRO A 39 -9.02 0.31 11.45
C PRO A 39 -9.72 -0.47 10.33
N LEU A 40 -9.17 -0.45 9.11
CA LEU A 40 -9.69 -1.13 7.94
C LEU A 40 -8.77 -2.26 7.47
N SER A 41 -7.72 -2.60 8.23
CA SER A 41 -6.74 -3.62 7.84
C SER A 41 -7.38 -4.98 7.55
N ASP A 42 -8.47 -5.33 8.25
CA ASP A 42 -9.17 -6.60 8.03
C ASP A 42 -9.93 -6.64 6.69
N SER A 43 -10.25 -5.46 6.13
CA SER A 43 -10.93 -5.32 4.84
C SER A 43 -9.98 -5.02 3.69
N ILE A 44 -8.69 -4.81 3.97
CA ILE A 44 -7.65 -4.48 3.00
C ILE A 44 -6.73 -5.69 2.90
N GLU A 45 -6.72 -6.35 1.74
CA GLU A 45 -5.82 -7.48 1.50
C GLU A 45 -4.42 -6.98 1.11
N LEU A 46 -4.37 -5.92 0.30
CA LEU A 46 -3.14 -5.33 -0.18
C LEU A 46 -3.33 -3.81 -0.36
N ALA A 47 -2.39 -3.00 0.12
CA ALA A 47 -2.33 -1.58 -0.20
C ALA A 47 -0.90 -1.07 -0.36
N PHE A 48 -0.67 -0.32 -1.44
CA PHE A 48 0.64 0.25 -1.72
C PHE A 48 0.53 1.56 -2.47
N LEU A 49 1.51 2.43 -2.27
CA LEU A 49 1.65 3.62 -3.10
C LEU A 49 2.36 3.27 -4.39
N PHE A 50 1.88 3.87 -5.48
CA PHE A 50 2.47 3.81 -6.81
C PHE A 50 2.45 5.22 -7.41
N GLY A 51 3.12 5.42 -8.54
CA GLY A 51 3.19 6.74 -9.19
C GLY A 51 4.54 7.43 -9.03
N SER A 52 4.63 8.70 -9.46
CA SER A 52 5.88 9.48 -9.51
C SER A 52 6.58 9.62 -8.15
N THR A 53 5.86 9.38 -7.06
CA THR A 53 6.38 9.25 -5.67
C THR A 53 7.41 8.16 -5.51
N ALA A 54 7.22 7.01 -6.17
CA ALA A 54 8.19 5.93 -6.09
C ALA A 54 9.49 6.24 -6.86
N ARG A 55 9.46 7.24 -7.76
CA ARG A 55 10.53 7.51 -8.72
C ARG A 55 11.32 8.77 -8.38
N ASN A 56 11.67 8.98 -7.11
CA ASN A 56 12.73 9.91 -6.66
C ASN A 56 12.75 11.33 -7.29
N ARG A 57 11.60 11.82 -7.76
CA ARG A 57 11.40 13.12 -8.40
C ARG A 57 10.01 13.61 -8.04
N GLN A 58 9.86 14.09 -6.82
CA GLN A 58 8.63 14.70 -6.35
C GLN A 58 8.78 16.20 -6.35
N THR A 59 8.08 16.86 -7.28
CA THR A 59 7.61 18.22 -7.05
C THR A 59 6.60 18.19 -5.91
N GLN A 60 6.63 19.19 -5.03
CA GLN A 60 5.88 19.22 -3.77
C GLN A 60 4.33 19.17 -3.93
N GLU A 61 3.83 19.26 -5.15
CA GLU A 61 2.40 19.39 -5.51
C GLU A 61 1.78 18.14 -6.15
N SER A 62 2.56 17.09 -6.45
CA SER A 62 2.00 15.92 -7.14
C SER A 62 1.06 15.12 -6.23
N ASP A 63 -0.09 14.71 -6.77
CA ASP A 63 -1.04 13.80 -6.11
C ASP A 63 -0.36 12.47 -5.76
N MET A 64 -0.82 11.82 -4.69
CA MET A 64 -0.33 10.50 -4.27
C MET A 64 -1.29 9.40 -4.68
N ASP A 65 -0.86 8.52 -5.59
CA ASP A 65 -1.69 7.39 -6.00
C ASP A 65 -1.54 6.20 -5.03
N LEU A 66 -2.65 5.80 -4.42
CA LEU A 66 -2.74 4.70 -3.47
C LEU A 66 -3.53 3.56 -4.08
N PHE A 67 -2.91 2.41 -4.26
CA PHE A 67 -3.59 1.20 -4.74
C PHE A 67 -4.10 0.42 -3.55
N ILE A 68 -5.35 -0.03 -3.61
CA ILE A 68 -5.95 -0.85 -2.55
C ILE A 68 -6.67 -2.01 -3.22
N VAL A 69 -6.35 -3.24 -2.80
CA VAL A 69 -7.09 -4.46 -3.10
C VAL A 69 -7.75 -4.97 -1.83
N GLY A 70 -9.05 -5.24 -1.89
CA GLY A 70 -9.78 -5.88 -0.80
C GLY A 70 -11.28 -5.60 -0.83
N GLY A 71 -11.93 -5.80 0.31
CA GLY A 71 -13.35 -5.51 0.52
C GLY A 71 -13.64 -4.08 1.00
N ALA A 72 -12.61 -3.26 1.23
CA ALA A 72 -12.77 -1.88 1.65
C ALA A 72 -13.53 -1.05 0.61
N THR A 73 -14.51 -0.26 1.05
CA THR A 73 -15.27 0.65 0.18
C THR A 73 -14.75 2.07 0.28
N LEU A 74 -14.97 2.87 -0.77
CA LEU A 74 -14.61 4.29 -0.78
C LEU A 74 -15.21 5.05 0.41
N LYS A 75 -16.42 4.69 0.83
CA LYS A 75 -17.10 5.30 1.98
C LYS A 75 -16.37 5.03 3.30
N SER A 76 -15.84 3.83 3.47
CA SER A 76 -15.05 3.46 4.65
C SER A 76 -13.69 4.17 4.63
N LEU A 77 -13.08 4.30 3.46
CA LEU A 77 -11.74 4.87 3.28
C LEU A 77 -11.72 6.40 3.29
N SER A 78 -12.80 7.08 2.90
CA SER A 78 -12.81 8.54 2.71
C SER A 78 -12.47 9.32 3.98
N GLY A 79 -12.89 8.85 5.15
CA GLY A 79 -12.58 9.50 6.44
C GLY A 79 -11.09 9.39 6.79
N PRO A 80 -10.56 8.16 6.91
CA PRO A 80 -9.13 7.92 7.10
C PRO A 80 -8.23 8.63 6.09
N LEU A 81 -8.56 8.56 4.81
CA LEU A 81 -7.75 9.20 3.76
C LEU A 81 -7.76 10.72 3.90
N ARG A 82 -8.91 11.36 4.18
CA ARG A 82 -8.94 12.81 4.44
C ARG A 82 -8.07 13.22 5.63
N GLN A 83 -7.98 12.39 6.66
CA GLN A 83 -7.12 12.66 7.80
C GLN A 83 -5.65 12.55 7.41
N ALA A 84 -5.28 11.52 6.65
CA ALA A 84 -3.94 11.37 6.10
C ALA A 84 -3.56 12.54 5.18
N GLU A 85 -4.47 12.98 4.28
CA GLU A 85 -4.26 14.12 3.38
C GLU A 85 -3.94 15.40 4.16
N LYS A 86 -4.65 15.65 5.27
CA LYS A 86 -4.40 16.80 6.16
C LYS A 86 -3.03 16.75 6.82
N VAL A 87 -2.59 15.57 7.28
CA VAL A 87 -1.29 15.37 7.93
C VAL A 87 -0.15 15.50 6.92
N LEU A 88 -0.34 14.94 5.72
CA LEU A 88 0.67 14.91 4.66
C LEU A 88 0.73 16.22 3.86
N GLY A 89 -0.33 17.02 3.92
CA GLY A 89 -0.49 18.24 3.13
C GLY A 89 -0.59 17.96 1.63
N ARG A 90 -1.12 16.79 1.25
CA ARG A 90 -1.20 16.31 -0.14
C ARG A 90 -2.49 15.56 -0.36
N ARG A 91 -2.99 15.62 -1.58
CA ARG A 91 -4.15 14.84 -2.00
C ARG A 91 -3.75 13.39 -2.24
N ILE A 92 -4.59 12.46 -1.78
CA ILE A 92 -4.43 11.04 -1.99
C ILE A 92 -5.52 10.59 -2.97
N SER A 93 -5.09 9.94 -4.05
CA SER A 93 -5.95 9.36 -5.08
C SER A 93 -6.04 7.84 -4.87
N PRO A 94 -7.07 7.32 -4.19
CA PRO A 94 -7.22 5.89 -3.96
C PRO A 94 -7.79 5.16 -5.19
N ALA A 95 -7.06 4.20 -5.72
CA ALA A 95 -7.51 3.24 -6.70
C ALA A 95 -7.93 1.95 -5.98
N ILE A 96 -9.23 1.79 -5.76
CA ILE A 96 -9.80 0.69 -4.97
C ILE A 96 -10.30 -0.41 -5.91
N TYR A 97 -9.82 -1.63 -5.69
CA TYR A 97 -10.20 -2.81 -6.43
C TYR A 97 -10.64 -3.92 -5.49
N THR A 98 -11.75 -4.59 -5.83
CA THR A 98 -12.02 -5.91 -5.25
C THR A 98 -11.15 -6.95 -5.95
N ARG A 99 -10.93 -8.10 -5.30
CA ARG A 99 -10.20 -9.22 -5.91
C ARG A 99 -10.77 -9.60 -7.28
N ASP A 100 -12.10 -9.63 -7.38
CA ASP A 100 -12.83 -9.97 -8.61
C ASP A 100 -12.67 -8.90 -9.72
N SER A 101 -12.77 -7.62 -9.35
CA SER A 101 -12.58 -6.52 -10.30
C SER A 101 -11.13 -6.36 -10.75
N PHE A 102 -10.17 -6.58 -9.86
CA PHE A 102 -8.75 -6.65 -10.21
C PHE A 102 -8.52 -7.73 -11.24
N ARG A 103 -9.03 -8.95 -10.97
CA ARG A 103 -8.91 -10.09 -11.89
C ARG A 103 -9.49 -9.80 -13.27
N ARG A 104 -10.74 -9.35 -13.34
CA ARG A 104 -11.38 -9.03 -14.62
C ARG A 104 -10.62 -7.97 -15.41
N ARG A 105 -10.17 -6.89 -14.77
CA ARG A 105 -9.43 -5.81 -15.45
C ARG A 105 -8.04 -6.26 -15.88
N TYR A 106 -7.36 -7.07 -15.05
CA TYR A 106 -6.05 -7.60 -15.39
C TYR A 106 -6.14 -8.55 -16.60
N GLN A 107 -7.12 -9.46 -16.61
CA GLN A 107 -7.42 -10.34 -17.75
C GLN A 107 -7.81 -9.57 -19.02
N SER A 108 -8.50 -8.44 -18.86
CA SER A 108 -8.86 -7.55 -19.98
C SER A 108 -7.65 -6.78 -20.53
N GLY A 109 -6.47 -6.90 -19.94
CA GLY A 109 -5.25 -6.21 -20.38
C GLY A 109 -5.26 -4.72 -20.08
N ASP A 110 -5.89 -4.32 -18.96
CA ASP A 110 -5.98 -2.92 -18.56
C ASP A 110 -4.58 -2.26 -18.49
N PRO A 111 -4.31 -1.21 -19.30
CA PRO A 111 -2.99 -0.59 -19.38
C PRO A 111 -2.51 -0.01 -18.06
N PHE A 112 -3.44 0.43 -17.21
CA PHE A 112 -3.13 1.00 -15.91
C PHE A 112 -2.65 -0.10 -14.95
N LEU A 113 -3.30 -1.28 -14.91
CA LEU A 113 -2.83 -2.39 -14.08
C LEU A 113 -1.46 -2.94 -14.52
N LEU A 114 -1.20 -3.00 -15.83
CA LEU A 114 0.10 -3.38 -16.37
C LEU A 114 1.20 -2.38 -16.00
N ASP A 115 0.88 -1.09 -16.04
CA ASP A 115 1.79 -0.02 -15.63
C ASP A 115 2.04 -0.04 -14.11
N VAL A 116 0.99 -0.24 -13.29
CA VAL A 116 1.10 -0.47 -11.84
C VAL A 116 2.04 -1.65 -11.56
N TYR A 117 1.90 -2.76 -12.27
CA TYR A 117 2.74 -3.95 -12.10
C TYR A 117 4.22 -3.66 -12.39
N ARG A 118 4.53 -2.86 -13.41
CA ARG A 118 5.91 -2.52 -13.82
C ARG A 118 6.57 -1.44 -12.97
N ARG A 119 5.80 -0.57 -12.33
CA ARG A 119 6.34 0.55 -11.54
C ARG A 119 6.86 0.08 -10.19
N GLU A 120 7.79 0.86 -9.66
CA GLU A 120 8.28 0.73 -8.29
C GLU A 120 7.15 1.09 -7.31
N LYS A 121 7.05 0.34 -6.21
CA LYS A 121 5.92 0.40 -5.27
C LYS A 121 6.42 0.64 -3.86
N ILE A 122 5.61 1.29 -3.03
CA ILE A 122 5.89 1.44 -1.59
C ILE A 122 4.82 0.68 -0.81
N PRO A 123 5.16 -0.40 -0.08
CA PRO A 123 4.19 -1.15 0.71
C PRO A 123 3.61 -0.30 1.85
N VAL A 124 2.28 -0.30 1.99
CA VAL A 124 1.57 0.41 3.07
C VAL A 124 0.89 -0.60 3.99
N ILE A 125 0.08 -1.50 3.44
CA ILE A 125 -0.54 -2.64 4.14
C ILE A 125 -0.36 -3.87 3.26
N GLN A 126 0.04 -4.97 3.87
CA GLN A 126 0.11 -6.30 3.25
C GLN A 126 -0.25 -7.33 4.31
N LYS A 127 -0.74 -8.49 3.87
CA LYS A 127 -1.10 -9.59 4.79
C LYS A 127 0.14 -10.19 5.45
N SER A 128 1.25 -10.29 4.71
CA SER A 128 2.52 -10.77 5.24
C SER A 128 3.18 -9.71 6.14
N ARG A 129 3.74 -10.12 7.28
CA ARG A 129 4.27 -9.22 8.32
C ARG A 129 5.55 -8.46 7.91
N GLU A 130 6.14 -8.75 6.75
CA GLU A 130 7.43 -8.20 6.34
C GLU A 130 7.28 -7.06 5.34
N SER A 131 7.71 -5.84 5.68
CA SER A 131 7.51 -4.64 4.82
C SER A 131 8.50 -4.57 3.63
N SER A 132 8.84 -5.71 3.04
CA SER A 132 9.80 -5.82 1.93
C SER A 132 9.08 -5.65 0.59
N GLN A 133 9.62 -4.80 -0.29
CA GLN A 133 9.09 -4.59 -1.65
C GLN A 133 8.93 -5.92 -2.42
N LYS A 134 9.83 -6.87 -2.19
CA LYS A 134 9.79 -8.20 -2.79
C LYS A 134 8.54 -9.00 -2.40
N GLU A 135 8.13 -8.96 -1.12
CA GLU A 135 6.93 -9.68 -0.67
C GLU A 135 5.67 -9.12 -1.29
N LEU A 136 5.58 -7.79 -1.38
CA LEU A 136 4.47 -7.14 -2.06
C LEU A 136 4.38 -7.55 -3.53
N GLU A 137 5.53 -7.68 -4.21
CA GLU A 137 5.58 -8.16 -5.59
C GLU A 137 5.18 -9.63 -5.70
N ASP A 138 5.54 -10.48 -4.73
CA ASP A 138 5.10 -11.87 -4.64
C ASP A 138 3.59 -11.98 -4.39
N GLU A 139 3.00 -11.19 -3.47
CA GLU A 139 1.54 -11.15 -3.24
C GLU A 139 0.79 -10.65 -4.49
N LEU A 140 1.30 -9.60 -5.14
CA LEU A 140 0.73 -9.10 -6.39
C LEU A 140 0.85 -10.13 -7.51
N ARG A 141 1.99 -10.83 -7.59
CA ARG A 141 2.19 -11.93 -8.54
C ARG A 141 1.23 -13.07 -8.26
N ALA A 142 0.97 -13.42 -7.01
CA ALA A 142 0.00 -14.46 -6.64
C ALA A 142 -1.41 -14.06 -7.08
N LEU A 143 -1.83 -12.81 -6.82
CA LEU A 143 -3.10 -12.27 -7.31
C LEU A 143 -3.20 -12.34 -8.84
N VAL A 144 -2.12 -12.00 -9.55
CA VAL A 144 -2.05 -12.09 -11.01
C VAL A 144 -2.05 -13.54 -11.50
N ALA A 145 -1.38 -14.46 -10.80
CA ALA A 145 -1.36 -15.87 -11.15
C ALA A 145 -2.78 -16.48 -11.05
N GLU A 146 -3.54 -16.13 -10.02
CA GLU A 146 -4.98 -16.49 -9.91
C GLU A 146 -5.81 -15.93 -11.08
N CYS A 147 -5.36 -14.85 -11.73
CA CYS A 147 -6.01 -14.30 -12.92
C CYS A 147 -5.68 -15.09 -14.19
N LEU A 148 -4.54 -15.76 -14.25
CA LEU A 148 -4.04 -16.50 -15.41
C LEU A 148 -4.58 -17.93 -15.49
N ASP A 149 -5.23 -18.44 -14.44
CA ASP A 149 -5.98 -19.69 -14.48
C ASP A 149 -7.47 -19.43 -14.82
N PRO A 150 -7.90 -19.63 -16.08
CA PRO A 150 -9.32 -19.57 -16.45
C PRO A 150 -10.10 -20.87 -16.16
N ALA A 151 -9.53 -21.85 -15.44
CA ALA A 151 -10.12 -23.17 -15.30
C ALA A 151 -10.73 -23.44 -13.91
N VAL A 152 -11.92 -22.88 -13.67
CA VAL A 152 -13.06 -23.58 -13.02
C VAL A 152 -14.32 -23.17 -13.76
#